data_AF-A0ABD5BC16-F1
#
_entry.id   AF-A0ABD5BC16-F1
#
_cell.length_a   1.000
_cell.length_b   1.000
_cell.length_c   1.000
_cell.angle_alpha   90.00
_cell.angle_beta   90.00
_cell.angle_gamma   90.00
#
_symmetry.space_group_name_H-M   'P 1'
#
loop_
_entity.id
_entity.type
_entity.pdbx_description
1 polymer ?
#
loop_
_entity_poly.entity_id
_entity_poly.type
_entity_poly.pdbx_seq_one_letter_code
_entity_poly.pdbx_strand_id
1 'polypeptide(L)'
;MKKTFTFKGISIALLLTTIGLIAYSCSRTNSEDPNINPNIQPLNYGALHNEALQNYYQANHSNSLKPVNEYIRLTTEYMKDKREDLFKDVNEQEIISKFKQLEKFKEKEAQARISKKASITANTQEANIPYTDSQDILNFLKENNKISKANYDFLLNNLANDSSLDAKLNSINNYLAKNDLSLEERKQIEIVKSVFISSHEYWSKSLNAKAAIGLQAVAQGGGDKKSRAVIVADAVGALIWWETGPGSIIAGAVTSLIANEGN
;
A
#
# COMPACT_ATOMS: atom_id res chain seq x y z
N MET A 1 4.34 76.69 -6.03
CA MET A 1 4.27 75.48 -5.20
C MET A 1 4.21 74.26 -6.11
N LYS A 2 5.33 73.53 -6.27
CA LYS A 2 5.41 72.29 -7.06
C LYS A 2 5.26 71.11 -6.09
N LYS A 3 4.25 70.26 -6.27
CA LYS A 3 4.13 68.97 -5.56
C LYS A 3 4.76 67.88 -6.44
N THR A 4 5.91 67.38 -6.02
CA THR A 4 6.56 66.18 -6.52
C THR A 4 5.89 64.96 -5.87
N PHE A 5 5.25 64.11 -6.68
CA PHE A 5 4.82 62.77 -6.24
C PHE A 5 5.85 61.75 -6.71
N THR A 6 6.55 61.14 -5.76
CA THR A 6 7.46 60.02 -5.97
C THR A 6 6.67 58.71 -6.02
N PHE A 7 6.49 58.15 -7.22
CA PHE A 7 6.08 56.77 -7.43
C PHE A 7 7.33 55.86 -7.47
N LYS A 8 7.72 55.31 -6.33
CA LYS A 8 8.66 54.19 -6.24
C LYS A 8 8.03 53.12 -5.36
N GLY A 9 7.39 52.14 -5.97
CA GLY A 9 6.79 51.02 -5.22
C GLY A 9 5.97 50.02 -6.02
N ILE A 10 5.56 50.32 -7.26
CA ILE A 10 4.70 49.43 -8.03
C ILE A 10 5.47 48.53 -9.03
N SER A 11 6.69 48.89 -9.40
CA SER A 11 7.42 48.18 -10.48
C SER A 11 8.07 46.84 -10.08
N ILE A 12 8.17 46.49 -8.79
CA ILE A 12 8.79 45.21 -8.36
C ILE A 12 7.76 44.08 -8.21
N ALA A 13 6.53 44.41 -7.78
CA ALA A 13 5.47 43.41 -7.63
C ALA A 13 4.96 42.86 -8.98
N LEU A 14 5.00 43.69 -10.05
CA LEU A 14 4.61 43.25 -11.40
C LEU A 14 5.67 42.34 -12.06
N LEU A 15 6.95 42.50 -11.73
CA LEU A 15 8.03 41.71 -12.34
C LEU A 15 8.09 40.27 -11.77
N LEU A 16 7.74 40.10 -10.50
CA LEU A 16 7.73 38.80 -9.81
C LEU A 16 6.53 37.91 -10.19
N THR A 17 5.42 38.50 -10.65
CA THR A 17 4.25 37.72 -11.10
C THR A 17 4.42 37.15 -12.51
N THR A 18 5.20 37.82 -13.39
CA THR A 18 5.48 37.31 -14.73
C THR A 18 6.46 36.12 -14.77
N ILE A 19 7.39 36.00 -13.82
CA ILE A 19 8.34 34.86 -13.79
C ILE A 19 7.65 33.58 -13.28
N GLY A 20 6.64 33.69 -12.40
CA GLY A 20 5.83 32.54 -11.95
C GLY A 20 4.95 31.92 -13.04
N LEU A 21 4.50 32.72 -14.02
CA LEU A 21 3.64 32.24 -15.11
C LEU A 21 4.42 31.53 -16.23
N ILE A 22 5.68 31.89 -16.45
CA ILE A 22 6.52 31.23 -17.48
C ILE A 22 7.00 29.86 -16.97
N ALA A 23 7.34 29.73 -15.68
CA ALA A 23 7.73 28.45 -15.07
C ALA A 23 6.57 27.43 -14.96
N TYR A 24 5.31 27.88 -14.93
CA TYR A 24 4.15 26.98 -14.98
C TYR A 24 3.84 26.49 -16.41
N SER A 25 4.32 27.17 -17.45
CA SER A 25 4.10 26.80 -18.84
C SER A 25 5.15 25.83 -19.43
N CYS A 26 6.32 25.68 -18.78
CA CYS A 26 7.39 24.79 -19.26
C CYS A 26 7.40 23.40 -18.60
N SER A 27 6.51 23.10 -17.66
CA SER A 27 6.37 21.74 -17.09
C SER A 27 5.28 20.91 -17.78
N ARG A 28 4.81 21.35 -18.95
CA ARG A 28 3.73 20.68 -19.70
C ARG A 28 4.09 20.51 -21.17
N THR A 29 5.26 19.95 -21.45
CA THR A 29 5.45 19.17 -22.67
C THR A 29 5.11 17.72 -22.35
N ASN A 30 3.80 17.45 -22.26
CA ASN A 30 3.32 16.13 -22.59
C ASN A 30 3.69 15.91 -24.06
N SER A 31 4.65 15.04 -24.32
CA SER A 31 4.58 14.28 -25.56
C SER A 31 3.32 13.43 -25.42
N GLU A 32 2.22 13.95 -25.94
CA GLU A 32 0.98 13.19 -26.09
C GLU A 32 1.30 12.02 -27.01
N ASP A 33 1.51 10.86 -26.39
CA ASP A 33 1.39 9.58 -27.07
C ASP A 33 -0.08 9.49 -27.52
N PRO A 34 -0.39 9.47 -28.82
CA PRO A 34 -1.76 9.67 -29.34
C PRO A 34 -2.70 8.48 -29.06
N ASN A 35 -2.37 7.59 -28.11
CA ASN A 35 -3.11 6.36 -27.83
C ASN A 35 -3.65 6.23 -26.40
N ILE A 36 -3.54 7.27 -25.56
CA ILE A 36 -4.13 7.23 -24.22
C ILE A 36 -5.58 7.69 -24.29
N ASN A 37 -6.51 6.72 -24.26
CA ASN A 37 -7.94 6.97 -24.13
C ASN A 37 -8.22 7.85 -22.88
N PRO A 38 -8.75 9.07 -23.04
CA PRO A 38 -8.92 10.04 -21.94
C PRO A 38 -10.02 9.66 -20.94
N ASN A 39 -10.68 8.51 -21.08
CA ASN A 39 -11.82 8.10 -20.27
C ASN A 39 -11.53 7.01 -19.24
N ILE A 40 -10.26 6.61 -19.04
CA ILE A 40 -9.89 5.67 -17.97
C ILE A 40 -9.65 6.48 -16.70
N GLN A 41 -10.65 6.54 -15.82
CA GLN A 41 -10.43 7.08 -14.48
C GLN A 41 -9.30 6.31 -13.79
N PRO A 42 -8.40 6.98 -13.05
CA PRO A 42 -7.37 6.29 -12.27
C PRO A 42 -8.03 5.27 -11.35
N LEU A 43 -7.54 4.04 -11.36
CA LEU A 43 -8.06 2.98 -10.50
C LEU A 43 -7.89 3.41 -9.02
N ASN A 44 -9.00 3.56 -8.30
CA ASN A 44 -8.96 3.84 -6.87
C ASN A 44 -8.73 2.53 -6.09
N TYR A 45 -7.47 2.10 -6.04
CA TYR A 45 -7.03 0.86 -5.40
C TYR A 45 -7.54 0.75 -3.96
N GLY A 46 -7.47 1.84 -3.19
CA GLY A 46 -7.89 1.84 -1.80
C GLY A 46 -9.41 1.65 -1.61
N ALA A 47 -10.26 2.32 -2.40
CA ALA A 47 -11.71 2.13 -2.29
C ALA A 47 -12.14 0.71 -2.67
N LEU A 48 -11.57 0.18 -3.75
CA LEU A 48 -11.84 -1.19 -4.21
C LEU A 48 -11.32 -2.24 -3.21
N HIS A 49 -10.20 -1.96 -2.54
CA HIS A 49 -9.64 -2.81 -1.48
C HIS A 49 -10.59 -2.91 -0.30
N ASN A 50 -11.14 -1.76 0.14
CA ASN A 50 -12.12 -1.74 1.21
C ASN A 50 -13.41 -2.46 0.82
N GLU A 51 -13.83 -2.39 -0.45
CA GLU A 51 -14.98 -3.12 -0.96
C GLU A 51 -14.74 -4.65 -0.89
N ALA A 52 -13.56 -5.10 -1.29
CA ALA A 52 -13.13 -6.49 -1.16
C ALA A 52 -13.09 -6.96 0.32
N LEU A 53 -12.52 -6.15 1.22
CA LEU A 53 -12.52 -6.42 2.67
C LEU A 53 -13.92 -6.45 3.26
N GLN A 54 -14.79 -5.54 2.84
CA GLN A 54 -16.13 -5.44 3.38
C GLN A 54 -16.96 -6.68 3.05
N ASN A 55 -16.83 -7.21 1.83
CA ASN A 55 -17.45 -8.47 1.43
C ASN A 55 -17.02 -9.61 2.36
N TYR A 56 -15.72 -9.73 2.62
CA TYR A 56 -15.19 -10.75 3.52
C TYR A 56 -15.89 -10.71 4.89
N TYR A 57 -15.85 -9.55 5.56
CA TYR A 57 -16.36 -9.42 6.93
C TYR A 57 -17.89 -9.42 7.01
N GLN A 58 -18.62 -9.15 5.92
CA GLN A 58 -20.09 -9.27 5.87
C GLN A 58 -20.57 -10.66 5.52
N ALA A 59 -19.92 -11.34 4.57
CA ALA A 59 -20.40 -12.61 4.02
C ALA A 59 -19.84 -13.84 4.75
N ASN A 60 -18.65 -13.74 5.37
CA ASN A 60 -17.89 -14.90 5.83
C ASN A 60 -17.50 -14.88 7.31
N HIS A 61 -18.07 -13.99 8.13
CA HIS A 61 -17.83 -13.94 9.58
C HIS A 61 -18.44 -15.14 10.36
N SER A 62 -18.65 -16.28 9.70
CA SER A 62 -18.82 -17.57 10.36
C SER A 62 -17.47 -17.98 10.97
N ASN A 63 -17.47 -18.42 12.23
CA ASN A 63 -16.31 -18.72 13.10
C ASN A 63 -15.29 -19.77 12.59
N SER A 64 -15.24 -20.09 11.30
CA SER A 64 -14.25 -21.02 10.71
C SER A 64 -13.29 -20.27 9.79
N LEU A 65 -12.00 -20.32 10.13
CA LEU A 65 -10.91 -19.93 9.23
C LEU A 65 -11.03 -20.72 7.91
N LYS A 66 -11.31 -20.04 6.81
CA LYS A 66 -11.28 -20.67 5.48
C LYS A 66 -9.82 -20.70 4.96
N PRO A 67 -9.48 -21.65 4.10
CA PRO A 67 -8.18 -21.63 3.41
C PRO A 67 -8.01 -20.37 2.56
N VAL A 68 -6.78 -19.85 2.45
CA VAL A 68 -6.42 -18.67 1.62
C VAL A 68 -6.98 -18.77 0.19
N ASN A 69 -6.94 -19.96 -0.42
CA ASN A 69 -7.45 -20.18 -1.78
C ASN A 69 -8.96 -19.95 -1.88
N GLU A 70 -9.72 -20.31 -0.84
CA GLU A 70 -11.17 -20.09 -0.80
C GLU A 70 -11.48 -18.59 -0.69
N TYR A 71 -10.70 -17.85 0.10
CA TYR A 71 -10.84 -16.39 0.19
C TYR A 71 -10.53 -15.67 -1.12
N ILE A 72 -9.46 -16.08 -1.80
CA ILE A 72 -9.12 -15.52 -3.12
C ILE A 72 -10.28 -15.75 -4.09
N ARG A 73 -10.83 -16.96 -4.15
CA ARG A 73 -11.96 -17.30 -5.04
C ARG A 73 -13.19 -16.45 -4.74
N LEU A 74 -13.67 -16.45 -3.49
CA LEU A 74 -14.88 -15.73 -3.09
C LEU A 74 -14.76 -14.22 -3.32
N THR A 75 -13.61 -13.64 -2.99
CA THR A 75 -13.36 -12.20 -3.19
C THR A 75 -13.29 -11.88 -4.68
N THR A 76 -12.65 -12.72 -5.49
CA THR A 76 -12.57 -12.52 -6.94
C THR A 76 -13.96 -12.61 -7.58
N GLU A 77 -14.76 -13.62 -7.23
CA GLU A 77 -16.14 -13.78 -7.70
C GLU A 77 -16.99 -12.55 -7.35
N TYR A 78 -16.91 -12.07 -6.12
CA TYR A 78 -17.64 -10.88 -5.70
C TYR A 78 -17.21 -9.62 -6.45
N MET A 79 -15.91 -9.38 -6.60
CA MET A 79 -15.41 -8.20 -7.32
C MET A 79 -15.76 -8.26 -8.81
N LYS A 80 -15.82 -9.44 -9.41
CA LYS A 80 -16.33 -9.64 -10.78
C LYS A 80 -17.82 -9.32 -10.89
N ASP A 81 -18.64 -9.70 -9.92
CA ASP A 81 -20.07 -9.36 -9.89
C ASP A 81 -20.30 -7.85 -9.75
N LYS A 82 -19.54 -7.18 -8.86
CA LYS A 82 -19.74 -5.75 -8.58
C LYS A 82 -19.09 -4.82 -9.59
N ARG A 83 -17.94 -5.22 -10.12
CA ARG A 83 -17.02 -4.38 -10.90
C ARG A 83 -16.47 -5.17 -12.09
N GLU A 84 -17.36 -5.80 -12.85
CA GLU A 84 -17.02 -6.61 -14.03
C GLU A 84 -16.11 -5.84 -15.00
N ASP A 85 -16.39 -4.55 -15.18
CA ASP A 85 -15.61 -3.62 -16.02
C ASP A 85 -14.11 -3.59 -15.65
N LEU A 86 -13.80 -3.79 -14.37
CA LEU A 86 -12.44 -3.79 -13.84
C LEU A 86 -11.90 -5.20 -13.59
N PHE A 87 -12.73 -6.16 -13.18
CA PHE A 87 -12.26 -7.46 -12.67
C PHE A 87 -12.49 -8.64 -13.61
N LYS A 88 -13.18 -8.49 -14.75
CA LYS A 88 -13.49 -9.60 -15.68
C LYS A 88 -12.28 -10.48 -16.02
N ASP A 89 -11.12 -9.87 -16.21
CA ASP A 89 -9.88 -10.53 -16.66
C ASP A 89 -9.00 -11.00 -15.49
N VAL A 90 -9.43 -10.82 -14.24
CA VAL A 90 -8.67 -11.29 -13.08
C VAL A 90 -8.71 -12.81 -13.01
N ASN A 91 -7.53 -13.43 -13.06
CA ASN A 91 -7.35 -14.87 -12.94
C ASN A 91 -6.99 -15.26 -11.50
N GLU A 92 -7.96 -15.84 -10.78
CA GLU A 92 -7.76 -16.29 -9.39
C GLU A 92 -6.63 -17.32 -9.25
N GLN A 93 -6.39 -18.16 -10.25
CA GLN A 93 -5.37 -19.22 -10.19
C GLN A 93 -3.97 -18.63 -10.19
N GLU A 94 -3.77 -17.50 -10.86
CA GLU A 94 -2.50 -16.79 -10.80
C GLU A 94 -2.31 -16.17 -9.41
N ILE A 95 -3.35 -15.59 -8.82
CA ILE A 95 -3.29 -15.03 -7.46
C ILE A 95 -2.92 -16.13 -6.46
N ILE A 96 -3.63 -17.26 -6.51
CA ILE A 96 -3.35 -18.47 -5.70
C ILE A 96 -1.90 -18.93 -5.90
N SER A 97 -1.42 -18.99 -7.15
CA SER A 97 -0.05 -19.40 -7.46
C SER A 97 0.99 -18.49 -6.80
N LYS A 98 0.78 -17.16 -6.79
CA LYS A 98 1.70 -16.24 -6.10
C LYS A 98 1.68 -16.40 -4.60
N PHE A 99 0.51 -16.60 -3.98
CA PHE A 99 0.44 -16.88 -2.54
C PHE A 99 1.17 -18.19 -2.17
N LYS A 100 1.03 -19.24 -2.98
CA LYS A 100 1.80 -20.48 -2.80
C LYS A 100 3.30 -20.27 -2.93
N GLN A 101 3.75 -19.40 -3.84
CA GLN A 101 5.17 -19.05 -3.96
C GLN A 101 5.68 -18.29 -2.73
N LEU A 102 4.88 -17.36 -2.21
CA LEU A 102 5.17 -16.65 -0.96
C LEU A 102 5.23 -17.60 0.23
N GLU A 103 4.31 -18.57 0.36
CA GLU A 103 4.34 -19.58 1.42
C GLU A 103 5.62 -20.41 1.37
N LYS A 104 5.99 -20.94 0.20
CA LYS A 104 7.25 -21.68 0.02
C LYS A 104 8.48 -20.83 0.35
N PHE A 105 8.44 -19.55 -0.01
CA PHE A 105 9.49 -18.60 0.35
C PHE A 105 9.60 -18.43 1.88
N LYS A 106 8.48 -18.24 2.58
CA LYS A 106 8.43 -18.15 4.04
C LYS A 106 8.96 -19.41 4.72
N GLU A 107 8.58 -20.59 4.24
CA GLU A 107 9.08 -21.88 4.75
C GLU A 107 10.61 -21.99 4.61
N LYS A 108 11.15 -21.62 3.44
CA LYS A 108 12.60 -21.61 3.18
C LYS A 108 13.32 -20.64 4.13
N GLU A 109 12.78 -19.43 4.31
CA GLU A 109 13.34 -18.43 5.22
C GLU A 109 13.30 -18.88 6.68
N ALA A 110 12.19 -19.47 7.12
CA ALA A 110 12.05 -20.04 8.46
C ALA A 110 13.08 -21.15 8.70
N GLN A 111 13.26 -22.05 7.73
CA GLN A 111 14.26 -23.11 7.81
C GLN A 111 15.68 -22.56 7.86
N ALA A 112 16.00 -21.54 7.06
CA ALA A 112 17.30 -20.88 7.08
C ALA A 112 17.59 -20.21 8.44
N ARG A 113 16.59 -19.57 9.05
CA ARG A 113 16.69 -18.99 10.40
C ARG A 113 16.95 -20.07 11.46
N ILE A 114 16.23 -21.19 11.40
CA ILE A 114 16.42 -22.34 12.32
C ILE A 114 17.83 -22.92 12.16
N SER A 115 18.28 -23.17 10.93
CA SER A 115 19.63 -23.71 10.66
C SER A 115 20.73 -22.76 11.13
N LYS A 116 20.55 -21.45 10.98
CA LYS A 116 21.49 -20.44 11.48
C LYS A 116 21.52 -20.40 13.02
N LYS A 117 20.36 -20.52 13.67
CA LYS A 117 20.24 -20.60 15.13
C LYS A 117 20.85 -21.88 15.70
N ALA A 118 20.74 -23.00 14.99
CA ALA A 118 21.40 -24.26 15.34
C ALA A 118 22.94 -24.18 15.21
N SER A 119 23.46 -23.27 14.36
CA SER A 119 24.90 -23.03 14.19
C SER A 119 25.50 -21.99 15.15
N ILE A 120 24.66 -21.23 15.88
CA ILE A 120 25.10 -20.15 16.79
C ILE A 120 24.52 -20.41 18.18
N THR A 121 25.32 -21.01 19.07
CA THR A 121 25.02 -21.03 20.50
C THR A 121 25.20 -19.61 21.06
N ALA A 122 24.14 -19.07 21.68
CA ALA A 122 24.08 -17.90 22.57
C ALA A 122 23.86 -16.48 21.97
N ASN A 123 22.92 -15.78 22.62
CA ASN A 123 22.77 -14.32 22.74
C ASN A 123 22.62 -13.46 21.49
N THR A 124 21.61 -13.75 20.68
CA THR A 124 20.98 -12.69 19.88
C THR A 124 19.53 -12.54 20.31
N GLN A 125 19.23 -11.39 20.92
CA GLN A 125 17.85 -10.92 21.10
C GLN A 125 17.26 -10.86 19.68
N GLU A 126 16.37 -11.80 19.36
CA GLU A 126 15.62 -11.77 18.10
C GLU A 126 14.99 -10.38 18.01
N ALA A 127 15.30 -9.64 16.94
CA ALA A 127 14.60 -8.41 16.66
C ALA A 127 13.12 -8.76 16.58
N ASN A 128 12.33 -8.26 17.53
CA ASN A 128 10.90 -8.45 17.57
C ASN A 128 10.31 -7.58 16.45
N ILE A 129 10.40 -8.08 15.21
CA ILE A 129 9.93 -7.35 14.04
C ILE A 129 8.41 -7.42 14.10
N PRO A 130 7.73 -6.28 14.29
CA PRO A 130 6.30 -6.26 14.58
C PRO A 130 5.44 -6.73 13.40
N TYR A 131 6.01 -6.83 12.19
CA TYR A 131 5.30 -7.10 10.93
C TYR A 131 6.06 -8.13 10.06
N THR A 132 6.33 -9.31 10.61
CA THR A 132 7.06 -10.39 9.91
C THR A 132 6.45 -10.72 8.54
N ASP A 133 5.12 -10.77 8.42
CA ASP A 133 4.46 -11.04 7.13
C ASP A 133 4.73 -9.98 6.08
N SER A 134 4.71 -8.71 6.46
CA SER A 134 5.00 -7.60 5.54
C SER A 134 6.47 -7.58 5.13
N GLN A 135 7.38 -7.92 6.05
CA GLN A 135 8.79 -8.07 5.71
C GLN A 135 9.02 -9.24 4.75
N ASP A 136 8.40 -10.40 4.98
CA ASP A 136 8.54 -11.56 4.12
C ASP A 136 8.01 -11.27 2.70
N ILE A 137 6.94 -10.47 2.56
CA ILE A 137 6.47 -10.00 1.25
C ILE A 137 7.50 -9.11 0.57
N LEU A 138 8.07 -8.13 1.28
CA LEU A 138 9.10 -7.25 0.70
C LEU A 138 10.35 -8.03 0.30
N ASN A 139 10.78 -8.99 1.12
CA ASN A 139 11.90 -9.89 0.81
C ASN A 139 11.59 -10.73 -0.43
N PHE A 140 10.40 -11.32 -0.50
CA PHE A 140 9.93 -12.08 -1.65
C PHE A 140 9.97 -11.23 -2.93
N LEU A 141 9.45 -10.01 -2.88
CA LEU A 141 9.48 -9.10 -4.03
C LEU A 141 10.91 -8.74 -4.45
N LYS A 142 11.80 -8.50 -3.48
CA LYS A 142 13.21 -8.18 -3.73
C LYS A 142 13.95 -9.35 -4.37
N GLU A 143 13.80 -10.57 -3.85
CA GLU A 143 14.45 -11.76 -4.41
C GLU A 143 13.98 -12.07 -5.84
N ASN A 144 12.75 -11.70 -6.18
CA ASN A 144 12.19 -11.88 -7.51
C ASN A 144 12.40 -10.68 -8.43
N ASN A 145 13.20 -9.69 -8.04
CA ASN A 145 13.44 -8.44 -8.80
C ASN A 145 12.14 -7.69 -9.17
N LYS A 146 11.12 -7.76 -8.29
CA LYS A 146 9.80 -7.13 -8.47
C LYS A 146 9.65 -5.79 -7.77
N ILE A 147 10.68 -5.35 -7.07
CA ILE A 147 10.76 -4.07 -6.38
C ILE A 147 12.21 -3.57 -6.48
N SER A 148 12.39 -2.27 -6.70
CA SER A 148 13.73 -1.69 -6.72
C SER A 148 14.35 -1.71 -5.32
N LYS A 149 15.68 -1.68 -5.26
CA LYS A 149 16.39 -1.59 -3.97
C LYS A 149 15.95 -0.35 -3.18
N ALA A 150 15.75 0.78 -3.85
CA ALA A 150 15.34 2.03 -3.22
C ALA A 150 13.93 1.92 -2.60
N ASN A 151 12.96 1.40 -3.35
CA ASN A 151 11.60 1.20 -2.86
C ASN A 151 11.55 0.16 -1.74
N TYR A 152 12.30 -0.94 -1.87
CA TYR A 152 12.42 -1.95 -0.82
C TYR A 152 12.97 -1.36 0.48
N ASP A 153 14.12 -0.66 0.41
CA ASP A 153 14.77 -0.09 1.60
C ASP A 153 13.86 0.97 2.25
N PHE A 154 13.19 1.79 1.45
CA PHE A 154 12.22 2.77 1.94
C PHE A 154 11.03 2.10 2.63
N LEU A 155 10.35 1.17 1.96
CA LEU A 155 9.16 0.52 2.49
C LEU A 155 9.48 -0.32 3.72
N LEU A 156 10.59 -1.06 3.71
CA LEU A 156 11.02 -1.83 4.86
C LEU A 156 11.20 -0.92 6.07
N ASN A 157 11.95 0.18 5.95
CA ASN A 157 12.16 1.10 7.07
C ASN A 157 10.88 1.83 7.49
N ASN A 158 10.10 2.32 6.53
CA ASN A 158 8.91 3.11 6.79
C ASN A 158 7.79 2.29 7.42
N LEU A 159 7.61 1.06 6.94
CA LEU A 159 6.54 0.18 7.36
C LEU A 159 6.93 -0.70 8.55
N ALA A 160 8.22 -1.04 8.75
CA ALA A 160 8.69 -1.84 9.88
C ALA A 160 8.81 -1.08 11.22
N ASN A 161 9.05 0.23 11.20
CA ASN A 161 9.16 1.02 12.43
C ASN A 161 7.79 1.15 13.13
N ASP A 162 7.71 0.95 14.44
CA ASP A 162 6.46 1.06 15.21
C ASP A 162 6.09 2.53 15.48
N SER A 163 5.87 3.30 14.41
CA SER A 163 5.44 4.70 14.41
C SER A 163 3.94 4.83 14.16
N SER A 164 3.37 6.01 14.46
CA SER A 164 1.96 6.29 14.17
C SER A 164 1.64 6.20 12.68
N LEU A 165 0.38 5.92 12.35
CA LEU A 165 -0.07 5.82 10.96
C LEU A 165 0.12 7.15 10.21
N ASP A 166 -0.07 8.28 10.88
CA ASP A 166 0.19 9.61 10.32
C ASP A 166 1.68 9.83 10.01
N ALA A 167 2.59 9.39 10.89
CA ALA A 167 4.02 9.47 10.64
C ALA A 167 4.42 8.62 9.41
N LYS A 168 3.86 7.42 9.29
CA LYS A 168 4.07 6.54 8.13
C LYS A 168 3.56 7.17 6.83
N LEU A 169 2.36 7.76 6.85
CA LEU A 169 1.79 8.43 5.69
C LEU A 169 2.61 9.66 5.27
N ASN A 170 3.05 10.47 6.23
CA ASN A 170 3.91 11.63 5.97
C ASN A 170 5.23 11.22 5.33
N SER A 171 5.81 10.12 5.79
CA SER A 171 7.03 9.56 5.20
C SER A 171 6.81 9.07 3.76
N ILE A 172 5.69 8.42 3.45
CA ILE A 172 5.29 8.04 2.07
C ILE A 172 5.17 9.28 1.18
N ASN A 173 4.46 10.32 1.65
CA ASN A 173 4.30 11.56 0.89
C ASN A 173 5.65 12.24 0.63
N ASN A 174 6.53 12.27 1.62
CA ASN A 174 7.89 12.81 1.46
C ASN A 174 8.71 12.00 0.45
N TYR A 175 8.61 10.67 0.49
CA TYR A 175 9.34 9.80 -0.43
C TYR A 175 8.92 10.05 -1.88
N LEU A 176 7.61 10.12 -2.14
CA LEU A 176 7.03 10.41 -3.46
C LEU A 176 7.39 11.79 -4.01
N ALA A 177 7.57 12.78 -3.12
CA ALA A 177 7.83 14.17 -3.50
C ALA A 177 9.32 14.49 -3.67
N LYS A 178 10.20 13.84 -2.90
CA LYS A 178 11.62 14.22 -2.83
C LYS A 178 12.55 13.33 -3.65
N ASN A 179 12.11 12.12 -4.01
CA ASN A 179 12.94 11.18 -4.75
C ASN A 179 12.57 11.20 -6.23
N ASP A 180 13.60 11.11 -7.07
CA ASP A 180 13.44 10.85 -8.48
C ASP A 180 13.16 9.35 -8.65
N LEU A 181 11.91 9.03 -8.94
CA LEU A 181 11.42 7.66 -9.05
C LEU A 181 11.07 7.39 -10.50
N SER A 182 11.45 6.22 -11.01
CA SER A 182 10.92 5.71 -12.26
C SER A 182 9.39 5.58 -12.20
N LEU A 183 8.74 5.49 -13.36
CA LEU A 183 7.28 5.33 -13.43
C LEU A 183 6.80 4.10 -12.65
N GLU A 184 7.53 2.99 -12.74
CA GLU A 184 7.23 1.76 -12.01
C GLU A 184 7.41 1.92 -10.50
N GLU A 185 8.52 2.54 -10.07
CA GLU A 185 8.77 2.79 -8.65
C GLU A 185 7.70 3.70 -8.04
N ARG A 186 7.31 4.75 -8.75
CA ARG A 186 6.23 5.65 -8.33
C ARG A 186 4.91 4.90 -8.24
N LYS A 187 4.56 4.07 -9.23
CA LYS A 187 3.33 3.27 -9.22
C LYS A 187 3.25 2.35 -8.01
N GLN A 188 4.33 1.67 -7.65
CA GLN A 188 4.38 0.80 -6.46
C GLN A 188 4.07 1.58 -5.18
N ILE A 189 4.71 2.74 -4.98
CA ILE A 189 4.51 3.55 -3.78
C ILE A 189 3.11 4.19 -3.74
N GLU A 190 2.56 4.59 -4.87
CA GLU A 190 1.19 5.12 -4.94
C GLU A 190 0.13 4.04 -4.62
N ILE A 191 0.34 2.78 -5.06
CA ILE A 191 -0.52 1.66 -4.66
C ILE A 191 -0.48 1.46 -3.14
N VAL A 192 0.74 1.40 -2.56
CA VAL A 192 0.93 1.28 -1.10
C VAL A 192 0.21 2.42 -0.38
N LYS A 193 0.39 3.67 -0.85
CA LYS A 193 -0.24 4.86 -0.26
C LYS A 193 -1.76 4.77 -0.31
N SER A 194 -2.32 4.44 -1.48
CA SER A 194 -3.76 4.38 -1.69
C SER A 194 -4.42 3.34 -0.78
N VAL A 195 -3.84 2.13 -0.73
CA VAL A 195 -4.34 1.06 0.14
C VAL A 195 -4.13 1.41 1.61
N PHE A 196 -2.99 1.96 1.99
CA PHE A 196 -2.72 2.37 3.38
C PHE A 196 -3.75 3.38 3.90
N ILE A 197 -4.05 4.43 3.12
CA ILE A 197 -5.05 5.45 3.50
C ILE A 197 -6.43 4.82 3.66
N SER A 198 -6.86 4.03 2.67
CA SER A 198 -8.18 3.44 2.67
C SER A 198 -8.36 2.37 3.74
N SER A 199 -7.36 1.51 3.95
CA SER A 199 -7.35 0.54 5.06
C SER A 199 -7.43 1.25 6.40
N HIS A 200 -6.61 2.29 6.62
CA HIS A 200 -6.69 3.07 7.85
C HIS A 200 -8.10 3.61 8.08
N GLU A 201 -8.75 4.16 7.05
CA GLU A 201 -10.13 4.62 7.14
C GLU A 201 -11.11 3.48 7.48
N TYR A 202 -11.01 2.34 6.79
CA TYR A 202 -11.89 1.18 6.99
C TYR A 202 -11.81 0.64 8.42
N TRP A 203 -10.60 0.32 8.87
CA TRP A 203 -10.35 -0.23 10.21
C TRP A 203 -10.69 0.77 11.32
N SER A 204 -10.59 2.08 11.05
CA SER A 204 -10.97 3.13 12.00
C SER A 204 -12.47 3.34 12.14
N LYS A 205 -13.26 3.06 11.10
CA LYS A 205 -14.69 3.42 11.03
C LYS A 205 -15.63 2.23 11.06
N SER A 206 -15.26 1.08 10.49
CA SER A 206 -16.15 -0.07 10.36
C SER A 206 -16.39 -0.78 11.71
N LEU A 207 -17.66 -0.86 12.12
CA LEU A 207 -18.07 -1.55 13.35
C LEU A 207 -17.80 -3.06 13.28
N ASN A 208 -18.06 -3.67 12.12
CA ASN A 208 -17.79 -5.10 11.89
C ASN A 208 -16.28 -5.39 11.93
N ALA A 209 -15.48 -4.50 11.34
CA ALA A 209 -14.02 -4.63 11.34
C ALA A 209 -13.43 -4.47 12.75
N LYS A 210 -13.95 -3.52 13.54
CA LYS A 210 -13.56 -3.35 14.95
C LYS A 210 -13.86 -4.59 15.79
N ALA A 211 -15.03 -5.20 15.59
CA ALA A 211 -15.40 -6.44 16.25
C ALA A 211 -14.48 -7.61 15.84
N ALA A 212 -14.16 -7.73 14.55
CA ALA A 212 -13.36 -8.82 14.00
C ALA A 212 -11.91 -8.86 14.49
N ILE A 213 -11.33 -7.72 14.86
CA ILE A 213 -9.92 -7.66 15.29
C ILE A 213 -9.75 -7.44 16.80
N GLY A 214 -10.86 -7.43 17.56
CA GLY A 214 -10.87 -7.24 19.01
C GLY A 214 -10.59 -5.80 19.45
N LEU A 215 -10.93 -4.83 18.59
CA LEU A 215 -10.47 -3.45 18.67
C LEU A 215 -11.38 -2.59 19.57
N GLN A 216 -10.87 -2.10 20.69
CA GLN A 216 -11.51 -1.00 21.43
C GLN A 216 -11.01 0.41 21.06
N ALA A 217 -9.91 0.61 20.33
CA ALA A 217 -9.48 1.97 19.98
C ALA A 217 -8.51 2.06 18.78
N VAL A 218 -9.03 2.30 17.56
CA VAL A 218 -8.29 3.03 16.49
C VAL A 218 -8.66 4.53 16.53
N ALA A 219 -9.70 4.89 17.28
CA ALA A 219 -10.31 6.21 17.27
C ALA A 219 -9.40 7.36 17.77
N GLN A 220 -8.17 7.09 18.24
CA GLN A 220 -7.24 8.11 18.77
C GLN A 220 -5.87 8.10 18.09
N GLY A 221 -5.79 7.80 16.78
CA GLY A 221 -4.61 8.08 15.94
C GLY A 221 -3.35 7.25 16.22
N GLY A 222 -3.40 6.37 17.21
CA GLY A 222 -2.32 5.46 17.61
C GLY A 222 -2.81 4.03 17.80
N GLY A 223 -3.74 3.56 16.96
CA GLY A 223 -4.39 2.25 17.07
C GLY A 223 -3.40 1.14 17.44
N ASP A 224 -3.82 0.17 18.26
CA ASP A 224 -2.91 -0.83 18.84
C ASP A 224 -1.98 -1.54 17.84
N LYS A 225 -0.92 -2.18 18.34
CA LYS A 225 0.11 -2.83 17.51
C LYS A 225 -0.51 -3.79 16.49
N LYS A 226 -1.59 -4.49 16.85
CA LYS A 226 -2.32 -5.41 15.97
C LYS A 226 -2.99 -4.65 14.81
N SER A 227 -3.69 -3.56 15.09
CA SER A 227 -4.34 -2.72 14.08
C SER A 227 -3.34 -2.13 13.09
N ARG A 228 -2.19 -1.66 13.58
CA ARG A 228 -1.11 -1.18 12.70
C ARG A 228 -0.57 -2.31 11.83
N ALA A 229 -0.46 -3.53 12.36
CA ALA A 229 0.00 -4.69 11.59
C ALA A 229 -0.94 -5.02 10.43
N VAL A 230 -2.25 -5.02 10.67
CA VAL A 230 -3.26 -5.30 9.64
C VAL A 230 -3.23 -4.25 8.53
N ILE A 231 -3.15 -2.96 8.87
CA ILE A 231 -3.09 -1.86 7.88
C ILE A 231 -1.80 -1.91 7.06
N VAL A 232 -0.67 -2.23 7.70
CA VAL A 232 0.61 -2.39 6.99
C VAL A 232 0.58 -3.62 6.07
N ALA A 233 0.00 -4.73 6.54
CA ALA A 233 -0.17 -5.94 5.78
C ALA A 233 -1.05 -5.73 4.53
N ASP A 234 -2.14 -4.98 4.65
CA ASP A 234 -2.95 -4.55 3.50
C ASP A 234 -2.10 -3.84 2.43
N ALA A 235 -1.40 -2.79 2.85
CA ALA A 235 -0.67 -1.91 1.95
C ALA A 235 0.50 -2.61 1.26
N VAL A 236 1.23 -3.47 1.98
CA VAL A 236 2.34 -4.26 1.41
C VAL A 236 1.84 -5.45 0.60
N GLY A 237 0.76 -6.10 1.04
CA GLY A 237 0.13 -7.22 0.33
C GLY A 237 -0.33 -6.84 -1.08
N ALA A 238 -0.79 -5.61 -1.27
CA ALA A 238 -1.14 -5.09 -2.59
C ALA A 238 0.03 -5.12 -3.58
N LEU A 239 1.29 -5.09 -3.10
CA LEU A 239 2.46 -5.19 -3.96
C LEU A 239 2.69 -6.59 -4.53
N ILE A 240 2.11 -7.67 -3.98
CA ILE A 240 2.29 -9.02 -4.55
C ILE A 240 1.82 -9.07 -6.02
N TRP A 241 0.87 -8.19 -6.36
CA TRP A 241 0.17 -8.17 -7.64
C TRP A 241 0.16 -6.80 -8.35
N TRP A 242 1.06 -5.88 -8.00
CA TRP A 242 1.05 -4.50 -8.51
C TRP A 242 1.14 -4.38 -10.06
N GLU A 243 1.78 -5.34 -10.72
CA GLU A 243 2.03 -5.34 -12.17
C GLU A 243 0.75 -5.48 -13.00
N THR A 244 -0.24 -6.21 -12.48
CA THR A 244 -1.42 -6.68 -13.24
C THR A 244 -2.68 -5.86 -12.95
N GLY A 245 -2.58 -4.84 -12.09
CA GLY A 245 -3.69 -3.94 -11.78
C GLY A 245 -4.67 -4.56 -10.76
N PRO A 246 -5.92 -4.91 -11.11
CA PRO A 246 -6.97 -5.23 -10.14
C PRO A 246 -6.69 -6.43 -9.21
N GLY A 247 -5.84 -7.37 -9.60
CA GLY A 247 -5.44 -8.47 -8.71
C GLY A 247 -4.70 -8.02 -7.45
N SER A 248 -4.05 -6.86 -7.47
CA SER A 248 -3.41 -6.26 -6.28
C SER A 248 -4.41 -5.91 -5.17
N ILE A 249 -5.65 -5.60 -5.55
CA ILE A 249 -6.73 -5.26 -4.62
C ILE A 249 -7.12 -6.50 -3.81
N ILE A 250 -7.28 -7.63 -4.50
CA ILE A 250 -7.58 -8.92 -3.87
C ILE A 250 -6.39 -9.39 -3.02
N ALA A 251 -5.16 -9.25 -3.53
CA ALA A 251 -3.96 -9.65 -2.80
C ALA A 251 -3.74 -8.84 -1.52
N GLY A 252 -3.98 -7.52 -1.56
CA GLY A 252 -3.98 -6.67 -0.37
C GLY A 252 -4.98 -7.17 0.66
N ALA A 253 -6.24 -7.35 0.25
CA ALA A 253 -7.32 -7.79 1.14
C ALA A 253 -7.02 -9.16 1.77
N VAL A 254 -6.49 -10.12 1.01
CA VAL A 254 -6.12 -11.44 1.54
C VAL A 254 -4.97 -11.36 2.56
N THR A 255 -4.05 -10.42 2.36
CA THR A 255 -2.87 -10.29 3.24
C THR A 255 -3.24 -9.77 4.63
N SER A 256 -4.21 -8.86 4.76
CA SER A 256 -4.70 -8.45 6.09
C SER A 256 -5.45 -9.56 6.81
N LEU A 257 -6.13 -10.46 6.10
CA LEU A 257 -6.77 -11.61 6.73
C LEU A 257 -5.73 -12.50 7.40
N ILE A 258 -4.65 -12.81 6.69
CA ILE A 258 -3.53 -13.58 7.24
C ILE A 258 -2.96 -12.86 8.47
N ALA A 259 -2.73 -11.54 8.40
CA ALA A 259 -2.20 -10.77 9.51
C ALA A 259 -3.17 -10.67 10.72
N ASN A 260 -4.48 -10.66 10.46
CA ASN A 260 -5.50 -10.54 11.50
C ASN A 260 -5.83 -11.87 12.18
N GLU A 261 -5.93 -12.94 11.39
CA GLU A 261 -6.48 -14.25 11.78
C GLU A 261 -5.43 -15.35 11.91
N GLY A 262 -4.21 -15.14 11.39
CA GLY A 262 -3.10 -16.09 11.46
C GLY A 262 -2.39 -16.19 12.80
N ASN A 263 -3.00 -15.71 13.90
CA ASN A 263 -2.48 -15.79 15.27
C ASN A 263 -3.39 -16.62 16.18
#